data_AF-A0A941L7M0-F1
#
_entry.id   AF-A0A941L7M0-F1
#
_cell.length_a   1.000
_cell.length_b   1.000
_cell.length_c   1.000
_cell.angle_alpha   90.00
_cell.angle_beta   90.00
_cell.angle_gamma   90.00
#
_symmetry.space_group_name_H-M   'P 1'
#
loop_
_entity.id
_entity.type
_entity.pdbx_description
1 polymer ?
#
loop_
_entity_poly.entity_id
_entity_poly.type
_entity_poly.pdbx_seq_one_letter_code
_entity_poly.pdbx_strand_id
1 'polypeptide(L)'
;MSEFGLSFIILMIFVLVSRAISEKAQRHLSDEKKVELLDLFSRSGTANLAVVIGIVALYFLLLELNLWSINITTAIYACLFLVYIGISTQRSFNKLRAHSFPSEFIKTYLLSTALRLLGIIVFFLIII
;
A
#
# COMPACT_ATOMS: atom_id res chain seq x y z
N MET A 1 -3.17 -21.45 15.76
CA MET A 1 -3.60 -20.23 15.04
C MET A 1 -3.65 -20.59 13.57
N SER A 2 -4.69 -20.20 12.81
CA SER A 2 -4.74 -20.48 11.37
C SER A 2 -3.62 -19.74 10.64
N GLU A 3 -3.19 -20.26 9.48
CA GLU A 3 -2.21 -19.59 8.60
C GLU A 3 -2.66 -18.17 8.24
N PHE A 4 -3.96 -17.99 8.00
CA PHE A 4 -4.60 -16.69 7.85
C PHE A 4 -4.41 -15.78 9.08
N GLY A 5 -4.62 -16.30 10.29
CA GLY A 5 -4.44 -15.52 11.51
C GLY A 5 -3.00 -15.07 11.72
N LEU A 6 -2.03 -15.94 11.45
CA LEU A 6 -0.60 -15.63 11.58
C LEU A 6 -0.14 -14.59 10.56
N SER A 7 -0.47 -14.80 9.29
CA SER A 7 -0.17 -13.86 8.20
C SER A 7 -0.80 -12.50 8.44
N PHE A 8 -2.04 -12.44 8.92
CA PHE A 8 -2.71 -11.20 9.28
C PHE A 8 -1.99 -10.44 10.40
N ILE A 9 -1.57 -11.12 11.46
CA ILE A 9 -0.80 -10.47 12.55
C ILE A 9 0.53 -9.91 12.01
N ILE A 10 1.25 -10.67 11.19
CA ILE A 10 2.50 -10.22 10.58
C ILE A 10 2.26 -8.97 9.72
N LEU A 11 1.24 -8.99 8.85
CA LEU A 11 0.84 -7.84 8.04
C LEU A 11 0.56 -6.61 8.92
N MET A 12 -0.19 -6.79 10.01
CA MET A 12 -0.53 -5.70 10.93
C MET A 12 0.71 -5.11 11.60
N ILE A 13 1.70 -5.93 11.99
CA ILE A 13 2.98 -5.45 12.53
C ILE A 13 3.69 -4.57 11.49
N PHE A 14 3.82 -5.02 10.25
CA PHE A 14 4.43 -4.23 9.18
C PHE A 14 3.70 -2.91 8.92
N VAL A 15 2.36 -2.93 8.93
CA VAL A 15 1.53 -1.73 8.77
C VAL A 15 1.76 -0.74 9.92
N LEU A 16 1.78 -1.21 11.16
CA LEU A 16 2.01 -0.37 12.34
C LEU A 16 3.42 0.24 12.34
N VAL A 17 4.45 -0.54 12.02
CA VAL A 17 5.83 -0.05 11.92
C VAL A 17 5.97 0.98 10.78
N SER A 18 5.42 0.69 9.60
CA SER A 18 5.36 1.63 8.48
C SER A 18 4.67 2.94 8.86
N ARG A 19 3.57 2.86 9.62
CA ARG A 19 2.82 4.02 10.09
C ARG A 19 3.66 4.86 11.06
N ALA A 20 4.29 4.23 12.06
CA ALA A 20 5.14 4.93 13.03
C ALA A 20 6.30 5.68 12.35
N ILE A 21 6.95 5.06 11.36
CA ILE A 21 8.01 5.68 10.56
C ILE A 21 7.47 6.88 9.77
N SER A 22 6.31 6.72 9.14
CA SER A 22 5.68 7.79 8.33
C SER A 22 5.26 8.98 9.18
N GLU A 23 4.65 8.73 10.35
CA GLU A 23 4.27 9.78 11.31
C GLU A 23 5.50 10.53 11.82
N LYS A 24 6.59 9.81 12.14
CA LYS A 24 7.85 10.44 12.54
C LYS A 24 8.41 11.33 11.42
N ALA A 25 8.36 10.90 10.17
CA ALA A 25 8.83 11.71 9.03
C ALA A 25 8.01 12.99 8.86
N GLN A 26 6.69 12.92 8.98
CA GLN A 26 5.81 14.09 8.84
C GLN A 26 6.04 15.14 9.93
N ARG A 27 6.45 14.74 11.14
CA ARG A 27 6.79 15.68 12.22
C ARG A 27 7.98 16.59 11.90
N HIS A 28 8.86 16.19 10.98
CA HIS A 28 10.03 16.97 10.56
C HIS A 28 9.72 17.94 9.41
N LEU A 29 8.50 17.92 8.87
CA LEU A 29 8.06 18.89 7.87
C LEU A 29 7.67 20.20 8.54
N SER A 30 7.90 21.32 7.85
CA SER A 30 7.29 22.60 8.21
C SER A 30 5.77 22.51 8.09
N ASP A 31 5.05 23.38 8.78
CA ASP A 31 3.59 23.35 8.75
C ASP A 31 3.05 23.65 7.36
N GLU A 32 3.70 24.52 6.57
CA GLU A 32 3.32 24.74 5.17
C GLU A 32 3.47 23.46 4.34
N LYS A 33 4.55 22.70 4.54
CA LYS A 33 4.77 21.44 3.81
C LYS A 33 3.82 20.33 4.24
N LYS A 34 3.33 20.34 5.48
CA LYS A 34 2.27 19.41 5.92
C LYS A 34 0.94 19.73 5.24
N VAL A 35 0.58 21.00 5.12
CA VAL A 35 -0.63 21.43 4.40
C VAL A 35 -0.52 21.06 2.93
N GLU A 36 0.61 21.37 2.29
CA GLU A 36 0.87 20.99 0.88
C GLU A 36 0.78 19.47 0.69
N LEU A 37 1.32 18.67 1.63
CA LEU A 37 1.22 17.22 1.58
C LEU A 37 -0.25 16.76 1.64
N LEU A 38 -1.05 17.33 2.54
CA LEU A 38 -2.47 17.01 2.63
C LEU A 38 -3.20 17.29 1.32
N ASP A 39 -2.98 18.47 0.75
CA ASP A 39 -3.65 18.92 -0.48
C ASP A 39 -3.27 18.07 -1.69
N LEU A 40 -1.99 17.71 -1.84
CA LEU A 40 -1.50 16.89 -2.94
C LEU A 40 -2.08 15.47 -2.95
N PHE A 41 -2.36 14.94 -1.78
CA PHE A 41 -2.77 13.55 -1.61
C PHE A 41 -4.28 13.38 -1.38
N SER A 42 -5.00 14.41 -0.91
CA SER A 42 -6.45 14.38 -0.66
C SER A 42 -7.24 13.92 -1.88
N ARG A 43 -6.98 14.50 -3.06
CA ARG A 43 -7.69 14.16 -4.31
C ARG A 43 -7.33 12.77 -4.84
N SER A 44 -6.09 12.33 -4.65
CA SER A 44 -5.67 10.96 -5.00
C SER A 44 -6.18 9.91 -4.02
N GLY A 45 -6.50 10.27 -2.78
CA GLY A 45 -7.01 9.34 -1.77
C GLY A 45 -8.30 8.66 -2.23
N THR A 46 -9.27 9.44 -2.69
CA THR A 46 -10.56 8.92 -3.18
C THR A 46 -10.40 8.06 -4.42
N ALA A 47 -9.59 8.51 -5.39
CA ALA A 47 -9.33 7.73 -6.60
C ALA A 47 -8.62 6.40 -6.29
N ASN A 48 -7.64 6.43 -5.38
CA ASN A 48 -6.93 5.22 -4.97
C ASN A 48 -7.86 4.24 -4.23
N LEU A 49 -8.76 4.75 -3.39
CA LEU A 49 -9.76 3.95 -2.69
C LEU A 49 -10.72 3.27 -3.68
N ALA A 50 -11.20 4.01 -4.69
CA ALA A 50 -12.06 3.45 -5.73
C ALA A 50 -11.39 2.31 -6.50
N VAL A 51 -10.09 2.45 -6.83
CA VAL A 51 -9.33 1.38 -7.51
C VAL A 51 -9.16 0.16 -6.59
N VAL A 52 -8.86 0.36 -5.30
CA VAL A 52 -8.76 -0.75 -4.34
C VAL A 52 -10.09 -1.49 -4.20
N ILE A 53 -11.20 -0.77 -4.09
CA ILE A 53 -12.54 -1.37 -4.07
C ILE A 53 -12.79 -2.17 -5.35
N GLY A 54 -12.43 -1.64 -6.52
CA GLY A 54 -12.56 -2.34 -7.79
C GLY A 54 -11.73 -3.63 -7.85
N ILE A 55 -10.48 -3.59 -7.36
CA ILE A 55 -9.60 -4.77 -7.28
C ILE A 55 -10.21 -5.84 -6.36
N VAL A 56 -10.72 -5.45 -5.18
CA VAL A 56 -11.38 -6.36 -4.24
C VAL A 56 -12.66 -6.94 -4.82
N ALA A 57 -13.51 -6.12 -5.46
CA ALA A 57 -14.74 -6.58 -6.10
C ALA A 57 -14.46 -7.59 -7.22
N LEU A 58 -13.42 -7.34 -8.03
CA LEU A 58 -12.98 -8.26 -9.08
C LEU A 58 -12.54 -9.61 -8.50
N TYR A 59 -11.84 -9.62 -7.36
CA TYR A 59 -11.46 -10.86 -6.68
C TYR A 59 -12.67 -11.70 -6.28
N PHE A 60 -13.64 -11.11 -5.58
CA PHE A 60 -14.85 -11.83 -5.18
C PHE A 60 -15.66 -12.31 -6.38
N LEU A 61 -15.74 -11.50 -7.45
CA LEU A 61 -16.40 -11.91 -8.68
C LEU A 61 -15.71 -13.13 -9.32
N LEU A 62 -14.38 -13.15 -9.37
CA LEU A 62 -13.62 -14.30 -9.90
C LEU A 62 -13.80 -15.56 -9.06
N LEU A 63 -13.93 -15.42 -7.74
CA LEU A 63 -14.24 -16.54 -6.85
C LEU A 63 -15.65 -17.09 -7.09
N GLU A 64 -16.64 -16.22 -7.22
CA GLU A 64 -18.04 -16.61 -7.45
C GLU A 64 -18.23 -17.31 -8.80
N LEU A 65 -17.55 -16.82 -9.84
CA LEU A 65 -17.59 -17.44 -11.16
C LEU A 65 -16.85 -18.79 -11.21
N ASN A 66 -16.06 -19.13 -10.19
CA ASN A 66 -15.29 -20.37 -10.04
C ASN A 66 -14.51 -20.76 -11.31
N LEU A 67 -13.95 -19.76 -12.00
CA LEU A 67 -13.26 -19.94 -13.29
C LEU A 67 -11.91 -20.65 -13.12
N TRP A 68 -11.24 -20.44 -11.99
CA TRP A 68 -9.94 -21.00 -11.65
C TRP A 68 -9.90 -21.46 -10.20
N SER A 69 -8.91 -22.29 -9.86
CA SER A 69 -8.69 -22.70 -8.48
C SER A 69 -8.40 -21.49 -7.59
N ILE A 70 -8.79 -21.60 -6.31
CA ILE A 70 -8.58 -20.57 -5.28
C ILE A 70 -7.14 -20.05 -5.26
N ASN A 71 -6.15 -20.94 -5.39
CA ASN A 71 -4.73 -20.58 -5.38
C ASN A 71 -4.33 -19.73 -6.59
N ILE A 72 -4.82 -20.08 -7.79
CA ILE A 72 -4.53 -19.31 -9.03
C ILE A 72 -5.20 -17.94 -8.94
N THR A 73 -6.46 -17.87 -8.54
CA THR A 73 -7.19 -16.60 -8.40
C THR A 73 -6.52 -15.70 -7.37
N THR A 74 -6.06 -16.26 -6.25
CA THR A 74 -5.35 -15.54 -5.19
C THR A 74 -3.98 -15.03 -5.67
N ALA A 75 -3.23 -15.84 -6.42
CA ALA A 75 -1.94 -15.44 -6.98
C ALA A 75 -2.08 -14.30 -8.03
N ILE A 76 -3.07 -14.38 -8.92
CA ILE A 76 -3.39 -13.32 -9.89
C ILE A 76 -3.77 -12.03 -9.15
N TYR A 77 -4.62 -12.14 -8.14
CA TYR A 77 -5.02 -11.01 -7.31
C TYR A 77 -3.83 -10.36 -6.60
N ALA A 78 -2.96 -11.17 -5.98
CA ALA A 78 -1.76 -10.69 -5.32
C ALA A 78 -0.85 -9.93 -6.31
N CYS A 79 -0.65 -10.48 -7.52
CA CYS A 79 0.14 -9.85 -8.57
C CYS A 79 -0.46 -8.50 -9.01
N LEU A 80 -1.77 -8.44 -9.30
CA LEU A 80 -2.47 -7.21 -9.65
C LEU A 80 -2.35 -6.14 -8.56
N PHE A 81 -2.51 -6.54 -7.29
CA PHE A 81 -2.42 -5.64 -6.15
C PHE A 81 -1.00 -5.07 -5.99
N LEU A 82 0.04 -5.91 -6.13
CA LEU A 82 1.44 -5.47 -6.08
C LEU A 82 1.78 -4.52 -7.22
N VAL A 83 1.34 -4.81 -8.45
CA VAL A 83 1.53 -3.91 -9.61
C VAL A 83 0.87 -2.56 -9.36
N TYR A 84 -0.37 -2.56 -8.87
CA TYR A 84 -1.09 -1.33 -8.54
C TYR A 84 -0.36 -0.50 -7.49
N ILE A 85 0.10 -1.12 -6.40
CA ILE A 85 0.86 -0.41 -5.36
C ILE A 85 2.16 0.15 -5.95
N GLY A 86 2.90 -0.62 -6.74
CA GLY A 86 4.14 -0.14 -7.38
C GLY A 86 3.91 1.11 -8.24
N ILE A 87 2.86 1.11 -9.06
CA ILE A 87 2.46 2.29 -9.86
C ILE A 87 2.08 3.47 -8.96
N SER A 88 1.29 3.22 -7.92
CA SER A 88 0.84 4.25 -6.97
C SER A 88 2.02 4.87 -6.21
N THR A 89 2.97 4.06 -5.78
CA THR A 89 4.21 4.50 -5.13
C THR A 89 5.07 5.34 -6.07
N GLN A 90 5.24 4.91 -7.33
CA GLN A 90 6.01 5.68 -8.31
C GLN A 90 5.37 7.05 -8.59
N ARG A 91 4.03 7.09 -8.74
CA ARG A 91 3.30 8.36 -8.90
C ARG A 91 3.46 9.26 -7.68
N SER A 92 3.41 8.70 -6.49
CA SER A 92 3.58 9.44 -5.23
C SER A 92 5.01 9.98 -5.08
N PHE A 93 6.02 9.18 -5.42
CA PHE A 93 7.42 9.61 -5.44
C PHE A 93 7.62 10.79 -6.41
N ASN A 94 7.09 10.67 -7.64
CA ASN A 94 7.18 11.73 -8.64
C ASN A 94 6.49 13.02 -8.16
N LYS A 95 5.32 12.91 -7.52
CA LYS A 95 4.63 14.07 -6.92
C LYS A 95 5.46 14.73 -5.83
N LEU A 96 6.01 13.95 -4.88
CA LEU A 96 6.83 14.50 -3.80
C LEU A 96 8.08 15.22 -4.34
N ARG A 97 8.73 14.64 -5.36
CA ARG A 97 9.90 15.24 -5.99
C ARG A 97 9.56 16.52 -6.77
N ALA A 98 8.44 16.52 -7.50
CA ALA A 98 7.98 17.69 -8.27
C ALA A 98 7.62 18.88 -7.37
N HIS A 99 7.20 18.62 -6.13
CA HIS A 99 6.84 19.63 -5.13
C HIS A 99 7.97 19.94 -4.13
N SER A 100 9.21 19.58 -4.48
CA SER A 100 10.42 19.90 -3.70
C SER A 100 10.33 19.49 -2.23
N PHE A 101 9.74 18.33 -1.94
CA PHE A 101 9.77 17.77 -0.59
C PHE A 101 11.23 17.42 -0.19
N PRO A 102 11.59 17.53 1.09
CA PRO A 102 12.94 17.20 1.55
C PRO A 102 13.32 15.76 1.18
N SER A 103 14.56 15.55 0.71
CA SER A 103 15.04 14.22 0.31
C SER A 103 14.95 13.20 1.44
N GLU A 104 15.20 13.63 2.68
CA GLU A 104 15.08 12.76 3.86
C GLU A 104 13.62 12.32 4.11
N PHE A 105 12.65 13.20 3.86
CA PHE A 105 11.24 12.83 3.92
C PHE A 105 10.89 11.82 2.83
N ILE A 106 11.35 12.04 1.59
CA ILE A 106 11.10 11.14 0.47
C ILE A 106 11.71 9.75 0.71
N LYS A 107 12.95 9.68 1.22
CA LYS A 107 13.59 8.41 1.60
C LYS A 107 12.77 7.66 2.66
N THR A 108 12.31 8.37 3.68
CA THR A 108 11.52 7.78 4.77
C THR A 108 10.15 7.31 4.29
N TYR A 109 9.52 8.05 3.37
CA TYR A 109 8.29 7.66 2.69
C TYR A 109 8.47 6.38 1.86
N LEU A 110 9.57 6.27 1.11
CA LEU A 110 9.88 5.06 0.34
C LEU A 110 10.14 3.86 1.27
N LEU A 111 10.87 4.06 2.36
CA LEU A 111 11.13 3.02 3.36
C LEU A 111 9.83 2.51 3.99
N SER A 112 8.94 3.41 4.43
CA SER A 112 7.67 3.00 5.02
C SER A 112 6.79 2.26 4.01
N THR A 113 6.77 2.73 2.76
CA THR A 113 6.03 2.09 1.69
C THR A 113 6.60 0.70 1.35
N ALA A 114 7.93 0.55 1.33
CA ALA A 114 8.59 -0.74 1.15
C ALA A 114 8.27 -1.71 2.28
N LEU A 115 8.25 -1.26 3.54
CA LEU A 115 7.86 -2.10 4.68
C LEU A 115 6.41 -2.58 4.57
N ARG A 116 5.49 -1.71 4.18
CA ARG A 116 4.10 -2.08 3.94
C ARG A 116 3.96 -3.08 2.79
N LEU A 117 4.71 -2.90 1.71
CA LEU A 117 4.77 -3.85 0.60
C LEU A 117 5.31 -5.21 1.04
N LEU A 118 6.38 -5.24 1.83
CA LEU A 118 6.93 -6.48 2.39
C LEU A 118 5.90 -7.20 3.24
N GLY A 119 5.16 -6.49 4.10
CA GLY A 119 4.07 -7.09 4.88
C GLY A 119 2.99 -7.73 4.00
N ILE A 120 2.62 -7.07 2.90
CA ILE A 120 1.64 -7.60 1.94
C ILE A 120 2.18 -8.84 1.20
N ILE A 121 3.44 -8.81 0.76
CA ILE A 121 4.09 -9.95 0.11
C ILE A 121 4.12 -11.15 1.04
N VAL A 122 4.57 -10.96 2.29
CA VAL A 122 4.62 -12.03 3.30
C VAL A 122 3.22 -12.56 3.60
N PHE A 123 2.20 -11.70 3.67
CA PHE A 123 0.81 -12.13 3.85
C PHE A 123 0.36 -13.10 2.75
N PHE A 124 0.55 -12.72 1.48
CA PHE A 124 0.15 -13.58 0.36
C PHE A 124 0.99 -14.86 0.28
N LEU A 125 2.30 -14.81 0.55
CA LEU A 125 3.16 -15.99 0.53
C LEU A 125 2.79 -17.05 1.57
N ILE A 126 2.18 -16.66 2.68
CA ILE A 126 1.73 -17.59 3.74
C ILE A 126 0.35 -18.18 3.43
N ILE A 127 -0.49 -17.47 2.67
CA ILE A 127 -1.88 -17.87 2.40
C ILE A 127 -2.03 -18.68 1.10
N ILE A 128 -1.13 -18.48 0.13
CA ILE A 128 -1.10 -19.22 -1.15
C ILE A 128 -0.53 -20.62 -0.94
#